data_AF-A0A1V4QZB8-F1
#
_entry.id   AF-A0A1V4QZB8-F1
#
_cell.length_a   1.000
_cell.length_b   1.000
_cell.length_c   1.000
_cell.angle_alpha   90.00
_cell.angle_beta   90.00
_cell.angle_gamma   90.00
#
_symmetry.space_group_name_H-M   'P 1'
#
loop_
_entity.id
_entity.type
_entity.pdbx_description
1 polymer ?
#
loop_
_entity_poly.entity_id
_entity_poly.type
_entity_poly.pdbx_seq_one_letter_code
_entity_poly.pdbx_strand_id
1 'polypeptide(L)'
;MESDPGRCRAGGGRGGLTARGLGWVVLTALAVLGVVGGGGLTWPARSAWVALILGALGLWAGWLYWRTAMADRDVPGHLLHPFLGAVLLILLGHLLAGAGTDPQAGRLQLLNGDTSLLTRLLILALLVLMAQDVFSRVGELRWGLTACGVVLAVGNLLRLLAAGKVPGAAAITLSGLTGVGMLLSPLLLPMGRPGGLVASVTARRLRSVATVARVSAATVLASLLLTAQPEGGAAFMIAFAAVGGALLLSAVFLRAHRGRLAALGVVLMAVAVVGAVRMGATLPGWLARLEPLGMGGRLARPEASGAQVLGFSAGWLGLGLVVAGLVVSLVWSLRASVAAAKADQARSALWAAVVAVSGCALLGPGGLSVPSVTVTAGLTWGLVPRMMLHRVRRFHGLPVMVAFGAALAVLALEQRTTGTTWDVLARRYGDGAMHLFATFMLAGVLFWQVRAGRWWQALACALAAGLVASAGELAQGLLSTRAAEWSDVAWDFLGAAGALGVFLLLSGVMWVERRVASTPRVSAGKYDPLHSLAAQPFEPVGASPPPPERAHAPSPSVGQ
;
A
#
# COMPACT_ATOMS: atom_id res chain seq x y z
N MET A 1 -31.34 37.35 6.91
CA MET A 1 -30.05 37.21 7.60
C MET A 1 -29.02 36.75 6.58
N GLU A 2 -28.39 37.71 5.92
CA GLU A 2 -27.27 37.46 5.00
C GLU A 2 -26.03 37.07 5.82
N SER A 3 -25.55 35.85 5.63
CA SER A 3 -24.29 35.39 6.20
C SER A 3 -23.15 36.02 5.40
N ASP A 4 -22.52 37.04 5.97
CA ASP A 4 -21.30 37.69 5.50
C ASP A 4 -20.17 36.65 5.22
N PRO A 5 -19.84 36.36 3.94
CA PRO A 5 -18.80 35.40 3.59
C PRO A 5 -17.38 36.01 3.69
N GLY A 6 -17.23 37.24 4.20
CA GLY A 6 -16.00 38.03 4.12
C GLY A 6 -14.97 37.85 5.25
N ARG A 7 -15.28 37.17 6.37
CA ARG A 7 -14.44 37.28 7.60
C ARG A 7 -13.61 36.05 8.03
N CYS A 8 -13.29 35.11 7.14
CA CYS A 8 -12.41 33.98 7.48
C CYS A 8 -11.05 33.96 6.74
N ARG A 9 -10.41 35.13 6.56
CA ARG A 9 -9.02 35.19 6.05
C ARG A 9 -8.14 36.10 6.88
N ALA A 10 -7.52 35.53 7.92
CA ALA A 10 -6.16 35.89 8.39
C ALA A 10 -5.72 35.02 9.59
N GLY A 11 -6.00 33.71 9.58
CA GLY A 11 -5.41 32.78 10.54
C GLY A 11 -4.15 32.15 9.95
N GLY A 12 -3.02 32.87 9.96
CA GLY A 12 -1.68 32.37 9.60
C GLY A 12 -1.17 31.28 10.54
N GLY A 13 -1.87 30.15 10.63
CA GLY A 13 -1.52 29.03 11.50
C GLY A 13 -0.45 28.14 10.90
N ARG A 14 0.79 28.36 11.34
CA ARG A 14 1.97 27.52 11.12
C ARG A 14 1.68 26.08 11.55
N GLY A 15 1.42 25.18 10.60
CA GLY A 15 2.05 23.87 10.71
C GLY A 15 3.55 24.16 10.69
N GLY A 16 4.22 24.05 11.84
CA GLY A 16 5.60 24.49 12.01
C GLY A 16 6.49 23.97 10.88
N LEU A 17 7.52 24.74 10.49
CA LEU A 17 8.51 24.32 9.48
C LEU A 17 8.99 22.88 9.72
N THR A 18 9.08 22.47 10.98
CA THR A 18 9.34 21.11 11.46
C THR A 18 8.40 20.06 10.89
N ALA A 19 7.08 20.24 10.98
CA ALA A 19 6.12 19.24 10.50
C ALA A 19 6.17 19.10 8.96
N ARG A 20 6.40 20.22 8.26
CA ARG A 20 6.63 20.21 6.80
C ARG A 20 7.93 19.49 6.43
N GLY A 21 9.02 19.83 7.12
CA GLY A 21 10.32 19.18 6.95
C GLY A 21 10.22 17.67 7.20
N LEU A 22 9.51 17.27 8.25
CA LEU A 22 9.35 15.86 8.58
C LEU A 22 8.48 15.10 7.56
N GLY A 23 7.46 15.75 6.99
CA GLY A 23 6.70 15.19 5.88
C GLY A 23 7.56 14.93 4.66
N TRP A 24 8.50 15.82 4.35
CA TRP A 24 9.49 15.60 3.30
C TRP A 24 10.46 14.47 3.64
N VAL A 25 10.91 14.36 4.89
CA VAL A 25 11.76 13.26 5.35
C VAL A 25 11.04 11.93 5.20
N VAL A 26 9.78 11.81 5.63
CA VAL A 26 8.98 10.58 5.49
C VAL A 26 8.73 10.24 4.03
N LEU A 27 8.37 11.23 3.20
CA LEU A 27 8.21 11.02 1.77
C LEU A 27 9.51 10.56 1.11
N THR A 28 10.62 11.20 1.45
CA THR A 28 11.95 10.86 0.94
C THR A 28 12.37 9.49 1.42
N ALA A 29 12.13 9.14 2.69
CA ALA A 29 12.42 7.82 3.23
C ALA A 29 11.59 6.73 2.55
N LEU A 30 10.30 6.98 2.28
CA LEU A 30 9.47 6.05 1.51
C LEU A 30 9.94 5.92 0.06
N ALA A 31 10.33 7.04 -0.57
CA ALA A 31 10.90 7.03 -1.91
C ALA A 31 12.23 6.28 -1.93
N VAL A 32 13.14 6.53 -0.98
CA VAL A 32 14.43 5.85 -0.81
C VAL A 32 14.22 4.37 -0.54
N LEU A 33 13.25 3.98 0.29
CA LEU A 33 12.90 2.57 0.51
C LEU A 33 12.37 1.94 -0.79
N GLY A 34 11.61 2.68 -1.59
CA GLY A 34 11.23 2.31 -2.95
C GLY A 34 12.42 2.15 -3.91
N VAL A 35 13.39 3.07 -3.81
CA VAL A 35 14.57 3.16 -4.68
C VAL A 35 15.60 2.09 -4.36
N VAL A 36 16.01 2.03 -3.09
CA VAL A 36 16.96 1.05 -2.55
C VAL A 36 16.32 -0.33 -2.52
N GLY A 37 15.02 -0.43 -2.20
CA GLY A 37 14.25 -1.66 -2.32
C GLY A 37 14.20 -2.17 -3.76
N GLY A 38 13.90 -1.29 -4.71
CA GLY A 38 13.79 -1.58 -6.14
C GLY A 38 15.10 -1.98 -6.82
N GLY A 39 16.23 -1.39 -6.40
CA GLY A 39 17.54 -1.66 -7.01
C GLY A 39 18.47 -2.56 -6.19
N GLY A 40 18.57 -2.33 -4.88
CA GLY A 40 19.56 -2.97 -4.00
C GLY A 40 19.06 -4.21 -3.25
N LEU A 41 17.74 -4.34 -3.01
CA LEU A 41 17.15 -5.47 -2.28
C LEU A 41 16.59 -6.56 -3.20
N THR A 42 17.14 -6.68 -4.39
CA THR A 42 16.72 -7.62 -5.43
C THR A 42 17.39 -9.00 -5.29
N TRP A 43 18.32 -9.15 -4.34
CA TRP A 43 18.78 -10.46 -3.87
C TRP A 43 17.83 -10.96 -2.77
N PRO A 44 17.39 -12.23 -2.78
CA PRO A 44 16.67 -12.85 -1.67
C PRO A 44 17.65 -13.12 -0.51
N ALA A 45 18.33 -12.07 -0.04
CA ALA A 45 19.36 -12.12 0.98
C ALA A 45 18.72 -11.85 2.32
N ARG A 46 19.25 -12.50 3.34
CA ARG A 46 18.89 -12.24 4.73
C ARG A 46 19.10 -10.77 5.10
N SER A 47 20.25 -10.21 4.75
CA SER A 47 20.56 -8.80 4.97
C SER A 47 19.57 -7.87 4.25
N ALA A 48 19.10 -8.25 3.06
CA ALA A 48 18.16 -7.43 2.31
C ALA A 48 16.77 -7.37 2.97
N TRP A 49 16.26 -8.51 3.46
CA TRP A 49 15.01 -8.55 4.23
C TRP A 49 15.12 -7.83 5.57
N VAL A 50 16.24 -7.97 6.29
CA VAL A 50 16.48 -7.22 7.53
C VAL A 50 16.51 -5.71 7.26
N ALA A 51 17.20 -5.28 6.21
CA ALA A 51 17.21 -3.87 5.81
C ALA A 51 15.81 -3.36 5.45
N LEU A 52 15.00 -4.17 4.75
CA LEU A 52 13.61 -3.81 4.46
C LEU A 52 12.75 -3.70 5.72
N ILE A 53 12.84 -4.66 6.65
CA ILE A 53 12.11 -4.64 7.93
C ILE A 53 12.46 -3.39 8.72
N LEU A 54 13.76 -3.15 8.94
CA LEU A 54 14.24 -1.99 9.70
C LEU A 54 13.89 -0.68 8.98
N GLY A 55 13.98 -0.65 7.65
CA GLY A 55 13.60 0.51 6.84
C GLY A 55 12.10 0.81 6.93
N ALA A 56 11.24 -0.21 6.85
CA ALA A 56 9.79 -0.06 6.99
C ALA A 56 9.39 0.37 8.41
N LEU A 57 10.05 -0.18 9.44
CA LEU A 57 9.86 0.23 10.84
C LEU A 57 10.36 1.65 11.09
N GLY A 58 11.52 2.03 10.56
CA GLY A 58 12.04 3.40 10.66
C GLY A 58 11.14 4.40 9.94
N LEU A 59 10.63 4.04 8.75
CA LEU A 59 9.64 4.83 8.04
C LEU A 59 8.35 4.98 8.86
N TRP A 60 7.86 3.89 9.44
CA TRP A 60 6.69 3.90 10.32
C TRP A 60 6.88 4.78 11.56
N ALA A 61 8.04 4.71 12.21
CA ALA A 61 8.36 5.54 13.38
C ALA A 61 8.45 7.03 13.00
N GLY A 62 9.13 7.33 11.88
CA GLY A 62 9.21 8.69 11.34
C GLY A 62 7.83 9.22 10.92
N TRP A 63 7.00 8.37 10.33
CA TRP A 63 5.61 8.68 10.03
C TRP A 63 4.81 8.94 11.29
N LEU A 64 4.91 8.12 12.34
CA LEU A 64 4.21 8.36 13.61
C LEU A 64 4.59 9.72 14.19
N TYR A 65 5.89 10.03 14.21
CA TYR A 65 6.38 11.33 14.68
C TYR A 65 5.90 12.49 13.80
N TRP A 66 5.76 12.28 12.49
CA TRP A 66 5.16 13.25 11.59
C TRP A 66 3.70 13.54 11.93
N ARG A 67 2.92 12.47 12.19
CA ARG A 67 1.50 12.56 12.49
C ARG A 67 1.25 13.30 13.80
N THR A 68 2.05 13.01 14.83
CA THR A 68 1.97 13.73 16.11
C THR A 68 2.31 15.21 15.92
N ALA A 69 3.39 15.51 15.19
CA ALA A 69 3.79 16.90 14.89
C ALA A 69 2.75 17.69 14.06
N MET A 70 1.97 17.01 13.21
CA MET A 70 0.91 17.63 12.41
C MET A 70 -0.40 17.87 13.16
N ALA A 71 -0.55 17.34 14.38
CA ALA A 71 -1.79 17.36 15.17
C ALA A 71 -3.03 16.93 14.35
N ASP A 72 -2.84 16.02 13.39
CA ASP A 72 -3.87 15.66 12.40
C ASP A 72 -4.76 14.55 12.98
N ARG A 73 -5.75 15.02 13.75
CA ARG A 73 -6.63 14.27 14.67
C ARG A 73 -7.81 13.55 13.99
N ASP A 74 -8.04 13.74 12.69
CA ASP A 74 -9.32 13.41 12.05
C ASP A 74 -9.31 12.19 11.11
N VAL A 75 -8.20 11.46 10.99
CA VAL A 75 -8.12 10.36 10.02
C VAL A 75 -8.08 9.00 10.72
N PRO A 76 -9.18 8.23 10.74
CA PRO A 76 -9.25 6.99 11.52
C PRO A 76 -8.25 5.89 11.13
N GLY A 77 -7.54 6.00 10.00
CA GLY A 77 -6.46 5.10 9.58
C GLY A 77 -5.23 5.01 10.50
N HIS A 78 -5.13 5.87 11.52
CA HIS A 78 -3.93 6.01 12.35
C HIS A 78 -3.66 4.89 13.33
N LEU A 79 -4.66 4.07 13.67
CA LEU A 79 -4.50 3.05 14.71
C LEU A 79 -3.90 1.76 14.14
N LEU A 80 -4.25 1.38 12.92
CA LEU A 80 -3.74 0.14 12.31
C LEU A 80 -2.23 0.16 12.05
N HIS A 81 -1.70 1.34 11.71
CA HIS A 81 -0.27 1.54 11.53
C HIS A 81 0.54 1.18 12.79
N PRO A 82 0.26 1.76 13.99
CA PRO A 82 0.97 1.41 15.20
C PRO A 82 0.73 -0.02 15.65
N PHE A 83 -0.43 -0.62 15.37
CA PHE A 83 -0.63 -2.05 15.61
C PHE A 83 0.32 -2.90 14.77
N LEU A 84 0.41 -2.66 13.46
CA LEU A 84 1.34 -3.36 12.56
C LEU A 84 2.81 -3.13 12.91
N GLY A 85 3.19 -1.89 13.24
CA GLY A 85 4.54 -1.57 13.66
C GLY A 85 4.91 -2.22 14.99
N ALA A 86 4.02 -2.17 15.99
CA ALA A 86 4.24 -2.82 17.28
C ALA A 86 4.39 -4.34 17.13
N VAL A 87 3.56 -4.95 16.29
CA VAL A 87 3.65 -6.37 15.98
C VAL A 87 4.98 -6.74 15.32
N LEU A 88 5.40 -5.97 14.32
CA LEU A 88 6.69 -6.19 13.67
C LEU A 88 7.85 -6.01 14.66
N LEU A 89 7.77 -5.05 15.59
CA LEU A 89 8.74 -4.85 16.67
C LEU A 89 8.75 -6.00 17.67
N ILE A 90 7.58 -6.53 18.06
CA ILE A 90 7.45 -7.66 18.98
C ILE A 90 8.06 -8.91 18.33
N LEU A 91 7.71 -9.20 17.08
CA LEU A 91 8.29 -10.32 16.33
C LEU A 91 9.81 -10.16 16.25
N LEU A 92 10.29 -8.98 15.85
CA LEU A 92 11.72 -8.68 15.75
C LEU A 92 12.44 -8.81 17.10
N GLY A 93 11.84 -8.31 18.19
CA GLY A 93 12.38 -8.40 19.54
C GLY A 93 12.52 -9.83 20.03
N HIS A 94 11.49 -10.67 19.85
CA HIS A 94 11.56 -12.09 20.22
C HIS A 94 12.61 -12.87 19.42
N LEU A 95 12.84 -12.47 18.16
CA LEU A 95 13.81 -13.10 17.28
C LEU A 95 15.25 -12.63 17.54
N LEU A 96 15.44 -11.39 17.97
CA LEU A 96 16.76 -10.81 18.27
C LEU A 96 17.21 -11.09 19.70
N ALA A 97 16.28 -11.21 20.67
CA ALA A 97 16.59 -11.37 22.09
C ALA A 97 17.14 -12.75 22.47
N GLY A 98 17.40 -13.65 21.51
CA GLY A 98 18.17 -14.88 21.73
C GLY A 98 17.61 -15.75 22.85
N ALA A 99 16.52 -16.46 22.59
CA ALA A 99 15.96 -17.42 23.53
C ALA A 99 16.85 -18.66 23.69
N GLY A 100 17.98 -18.56 24.41
CA GLY A 100 18.79 -19.68 24.93
C GLY A 100 19.38 -20.67 23.90
N THR A 101 19.06 -20.50 22.63
CA THR A 101 19.56 -21.23 21.47
C THR A 101 20.29 -20.23 20.61
N ASP A 102 21.41 -20.65 20.03
CA ASP A 102 22.33 -19.86 19.22
C ASP A 102 21.61 -18.70 18.47
N PRO A 103 21.99 -17.43 18.71
CA PRO A 103 21.44 -16.28 17.99
C PRO A 103 21.44 -16.44 16.45
N GLN A 104 22.33 -17.29 15.91
CA GLN A 104 22.28 -17.68 14.50
C GLN A 104 21.03 -18.49 14.14
N ALA A 105 20.55 -19.37 15.00
CA ALA A 105 19.34 -20.18 14.81
C ALA A 105 18.05 -19.33 14.79
N GLY A 106 17.92 -18.35 15.69
CA GLY A 106 16.79 -17.41 15.66
C GLY A 106 16.75 -16.55 14.39
N ARG A 107 17.92 -16.07 13.94
CA ARG A 107 18.08 -15.35 12.67
C ARG A 107 17.79 -16.23 11.44
N LEU A 108 18.15 -17.51 11.50
CA LEU A 108 17.86 -18.51 10.48
C LEU A 108 16.35 -18.75 10.35
N GLN A 109 15.62 -18.81 11.47
CA GLN A 109 14.18 -19.06 11.47
C GLN A 109 13.36 -17.87 10.96
N LEU A 110 13.68 -16.61 11.32
CA LEU A 110 12.97 -15.42 10.82
C LEU A 110 12.96 -15.33 9.29
N LEU A 111 14.00 -15.84 8.63
CA LEU A 111 14.26 -15.54 7.22
C LEU A 111 14.05 -16.75 6.31
N ASN A 112 14.11 -17.95 6.87
CA ASN A 112 13.89 -19.19 6.12
C ASN A 112 12.61 -19.94 6.57
N GLY A 113 12.05 -19.67 7.76
CA GLY A 113 10.85 -20.35 8.27
C GLY A 113 9.54 -19.64 7.93
N ASP A 114 8.43 -20.19 8.40
CA ASP A 114 7.07 -19.64 8.20
C ASP A 114 6.86 -18.26 8.82
N THR A 115 7.54 -17.98 9.94
CA THR A 115 7.63 -16.62 10.50
C THR A 115 8.17 -15.60 9.50
N SER A 116 8.92 -16.04 8.49
CA SER A 116 9.33 -15.20 7.36
C SER A 116 8.15 -14.80 6.48
N LEU A 117 7.23 -15.71 6.16
CA LEU A 117 6.06 -15.43 5.32
C LEU A 117 5.14 -14.42 6.00
N LEU A 118 4.79 -14.67 7.26
CA LEU A 118 4.00 -13.75 8.05
C LEU A 118 4.65 -12.36 8.11
N THR A 119 5.95 -12.30 8.43
CA THR A 119 6.70 -11.04 8.49
C THR A 119 6.66 -10.32 7.14
N ARG A 120 6.82 -11.03 6.02
CA ARG A 120 6.73 -10.48 4.66
C ARG A 120 5.35 -9.91 4.35
N LEU A 121 4.27 -10.60 4.74
CA LEU A 121 2.89 -10.13 4.57
C LEU A 121 2.58 -8.92 5.45
N LEU A 122 3.08 -8.89 6.69
CA LEU A 122 2.93 -7.74 7.60
C LEU A 122 3.68 -6.52 7.08
N ILE A 123 4.91 -6.69 6.57
CA ILE A 123 5.66 -5.63 5.89
C ILE A 123 4.87 -5.14 4.68
N LEU A 124 4.36 -6.03 3.82
CA LEU A 124 3.57 -5.66 2.66
C LEU A 124 2.38 -4.80 3.08
N ALA A 125 1.61 -5.24 4.08
CA ALA A 125 0.45 -4.50 4.59
C ALA A 125 0.84 -3.12 5.15
N LEU A 126 1.92 -3.05 5.93
CA LEU A 126 2.45 -1.79 6.45
C LEU A 126 2.86 -0.84 5.31
N LEU A 127 3.55 -1.35 4.27
CA LEU A 127 3.95 -0.55 3.12
C LEU A 127 2.76 -0.05 2.29
N VAL A 128 1.73 -0.89 2.08
CA VAL A 128 0.48 -0.46 1.43
C VAL A 128 -0.15 0.71 2.17
N LEU A 129 -0.28 0.56 3.49
CA LEU A 129 -0.87 1.58 4.36
C LEU A 129 -0.05 2.89 4.37
N MET A 130 1.27 2.78 4.50
CA MET A 130 2.20 3.93 4.46
C MET A 130 2.16 4.63 3.12
N ALA A 131 2.23 3.88 2.01
CA ALA A 131 2.13 4.45 0.68
C ALA A 131 0.78 5.15 0.49
N GLN A 132 -0.32 4.54 0.93
CA GLN A 132 -1.63 5.14 0.83
C GLN A 132 -1.73 6.47 1.60
N ASP A 133 -1.30 6.53 2.87
CA ASP A 133 -1.39 7.77 3.64
C ASP A 133 -0.40 8.83 3.16
N VAL A 134 0.87 8.48 3.00
CA VAL A 134 1.92 9.44 2.59
C VAL A 134 1.64 9.99 1.20
N PHE A 135 1.39 9.12 0.21
CA PHE A 135 1.12 9.59 -1.15
C PHE A 135 -0.25 10.24 -1.30
N SER A 136 -1.22 10.03 -0.40
CA SER A 136 -2.48 10.80 -0.45
C SER A 136 -2.28 12.31 -0.24
N ARG A 137 -1.14 12.71 0.34
CA ARG A 137 -0.84 14.10 0.73
C ARG A 137 0.11 14.83 -0.21
N VAL A 138 0.79 14.12 -1.10
CA VAL A 138 1.71 14.72 -2.08
C VAL A 138 0.90 15.53 -3.10
N GLY A 139 1.14 16.82 -3.30
CA GLY A 139 0.43 17.58 -4.34
C GLY A 139 0.80 17.10 -5.75
N GLU A 140 2.10 17.03 -6.02
CA GLU A 140 2.68 16.74 -7.34
C GLU A 140 3.12 15.28 -7.48
N LEU A 141 2.14 14.36 -7.58
CA LEU A 141 2.41 12.93 -7.69
C LEU A 141 3.19 12.56 -8.99
N ARG A 142 3.16 13.42 -10.01
CA ARG A 142 3.74 13.12 -11.33
C ARG A 142 5.23 12.83 -11.26
N TRP A 143 5.97 13.64 -10.51
CA TRP A 143 7.42 13.49 -10.34
C TRP A 143 7.75 12.27 -9.47
N GLY A 144 6.99 12.07 -8.39
CA GLY A 144 7.12 10.89 -7.54
C GLY A 144 6.96 9.58 -8.33
N LEU A 145 5.93 9.48 -9.17
CA LEU A 145 5.69 8.31 -10.03
C LEU A 145 6.78 8.13 -11.09
N THR A 146 7.28 9.23 -11.67
CA THR A 146 8.38 9.15 -12.65
C THR A 146 9.64 8.61 -11.98
N ALA A 147 10.03 9.19 -10.83
CA ALA A 147 11.21 8.76 -10.10
C ALA A 147 11.10 7.31 -9.61
N CYS A 148 9.98 6.94 -8.97
CA CYS A 148 9.73 5.57 -8.52
C CYS A 148 9.73 4.60 -9.72
N GLY A 149 9.06 4.96 -10.81
CA GLY A 149 8.98 4.12 -12.01
C GLY A 149 10.34 3.87 -12.67
N VAL A 150 11.15 4.92 -12.84
CA VAL A 150 12.52 4.80 -13.36
C VAL A 150 13.36 3.91 -12.47
N VAL A 151 13.36 4.16 -11.16
CA VAL A 151 14.22 3.40 -10.26
C VAL A 151 13.80 1.95 -10.14
N LEU A 152 12.50 1.65 -10.06
CA LEU A 152 12.03 0.27 -10.07
C LEU A 152 12.40 -0.44 -11.37
N ALA A 153 12.22 0.20 -12.53
CA ALA A 153 12.55 -0.41 -13.82
C ALA A 153 14.07 -0.61 -14.00
N VAL A 154 14.87 0.43 -13.78
CA VAL A 154 16.33 0.39 -13.93
C VAL A 154 16.97 -0.49 -12.87
N GLY A 155 16.52 -0.42 -11.61
CA GLY A 155 17.03 -1.24 -10.52
C GLY A 155 16.84 -2.74 -10.76
N ASN A 156 15.64 -3.14 -11.18
CA ASN A 156 15.38 -4.53 -11.55
C ASN A 156 16.14 -4.93 -12.83
N LEU A 157 16.32 -4.03 -13.81
CA LEU A 157 17.11 -4.31 -15.01
C LEU A 157 18.59 -4.53 -14.69
N LEU A 158 19.22 -3.60 -13.96
CA LEU A 158 20.63 -3.71 -13.55
C LEU A 158 20.86 -5.01 -12.78
N ARG A 159 19.90 -5.41 -11.95
CA ARG A 159 19.95 -6.69 -11.26
C ARG A 159 19.97 -7.87 -12.23
N LEU A 160 19.04 -7.90 -13.17
CA LEU A 160 18.94 -8.99 -14.15
C LEU A 160 20.21 -9.05 -15.02
N LEU A 161 20.88 -7.93 -15.28
CA LEU A 161 22.13 -7.91 -16.04
C LEU A 161 23.37 -8.28 -15.20
N ALA A 162 23.35 -8.04 -13.89
CA ALA A 162 24.52 -8.22 -13.04
C ALA A 162 24.84 -9.68 -12.65
N ALA A 163 23.93 -10.63 -12.87
CA ALA A 163 24.14 -12.02 -12.48
C ALA A 163 23.72 -12.98 -13.60
N GLY A 164 24.52 -14.04 -13.82
CA GLY A 164 24.27 -15.01 -14.88
C GLY A 164 22.96 -15.80 -14.71
N LYS A 165 22.54 -16.06 -13.47
CA LYS A 165 21.22 -16.62 -13.13
C LYS A 165 20.68 -15.94 -11.88
N VAL A 166 19.48 -15.36 -11.98
CA VAL A 166 18.85 -14.63 -10.87
C VAL A 166 17.67 -15.43 -10.32
N PRO A 167 17.70 -15.87 -9.05
CA PRO A 167 16.52 -16.46 -8.40
C PRO A 167 15.36 -15.47 -8.41
N GLY A 168 14.19 -15.91 -8.89
CA GLY A 168 13.02 -15.03 -9.02
C GLY A 168 13.11 -14.03 -10.18
N ALA A 169 13.94 -14.29 -11.20
CA ALA A 169 14.07 -13.43 -12.39
C ALA A 169 12.72 -13.03 -13.00
N ALA A 170 11.75 -13.94 -13.06
CA ALA A 170 10.41 -13.65 -13.57
C ALA A 170 9.67 -12.60 -12.70
N ALA A 171 9.67 -12.75 -11.37
CA ALA A 171 9.05 -11.77 -10.47
C ALA A 171 9.76 -10.41 -10.50
N ILE A 172 11.10 -10.40 -10.57
CA ILE A 172 11.91 -9.18 -10.73
C ILE A 172 11.59 -8.47 -12.04
N THR A 173 11.43 -9.23 -13.13
CA THR A 173 11.02 -8.70 -14.45
C THR A 173 9.63 -8.07 -14.38
N LEU A 174 8.65 -8.76 -13.79
CA LEU A 174 7.29 -8.24 -13.59
C LEU A 174 7.27 -6.99 -12.69
N SER A 175 8.11 -6.97 -11.65
CA SER A 175 8.32 -5.79 -10.79
C SER A 175 8.90 -4.61 -11.58
N GLY A 176 9.86 -4.86 -12.47
CA GLY A 176 10.42 -3.85 -13.38
C GLY A 176 9.36 -3.31 -14.35
N LEU A 177 8.54 -4.18 -14.94
CA LEU A 177 7.42 -3.80 -15.82
C LEU A 177 6.35 -2.98 -15.08
N THR A 178 6.15 -3.26 -13.79
CA THR A 178 5.30 -2.44 -12.92
C THR A 178 5.88 -1.02 -12.77
N GLY A 179 7.21 -0.90 -12.62
CA GLY A 179 7.93 0.38 -12.68
C GLY A 179 7.75 1.11 -14.01
N VAL A 180 7.79 0.39 -15.15
CA VAL A 180 7.49 0.95 -16.48
C VAL A 180 6.07 1.51 -16.54
N GLY A 181 5.07 0.81 -15.99
CA GLY A 181 3.70 1.32 -15.90
C GLY A 181 3.57 2.57 -15.01
N MET A 182 4.33 2.65 -13.92
CA MET A 182 4.43 3.86 -13.09
C MET A 182 5.05 5.04 -13.86
N LEU A 183 6.09 4.79 -14.66
CA LEU A 183 6.74 5.80 -15.52
C LEU A 183 5.76 6.39 -16.56
N LEU A 184 4.84 5.58 -17.09
CA LEU A 184 3.82 6.01 -18.04
C LEU A 184 2.64 6.75 -17.38
N SER A 185 2.35 6.45 -16.11
CA SER A 185 1.22 7.02 -15.38
C SER A 185 1.10 8.56 -15.40
N PRO A 186 2.19 9.34 -15.26
CA PRO A 186 2.10 10.81 -15.31
C PRO A 186 1.75 11.41 -16.68
N LEU A 187 1.59 10.61 -17.75
CA LEU A 187 0.97 11.02 -19.02
C LEU A 187 -0.54 11.21 -18.89
N LEU A 188 -1.18 10.50 -17.96
CA LEU A 188 -2.63 10.49 -17.75
C LEU A 188 -3.07 11.33 -16.53
N LEU A 189 -2.13 12.01 -15.89
CA LEU A 189 -2.40 12.95 -14.80
C LEU A 189 -2.67 14.36 -15.37
N PRO A 190 -3.70 15.07 -14.86
CA PRO A 190 -3.98 16.43 -15.31
C PRO A 190 -2.77 17.32 -15.03
N MET A 191 -2.44 18.18 -16.00
CA MET A 191 -1.51 19.28 -15.78
C MET A 191 -2.28 20.43 -15.15
N GLY A 192 -1.75 21.00 -14.08
CA GLY A 192 -2.22 22.29 -13.56
C GLY A 192 -2.36 23.27 -14.73
N ARG A 193 -3.47 24.02 -14.77
CA ARG A 193 -3.75 24.95 -15.87
C ARG A 193 -2.59 25.96 -15.94
N PRO A 194 -1.77 25.98 -17.01
CA PRO A 194 -0.82 27.07 -17.18
C PRO A 194 -1.62 28.35 -17.42
N GLY A 195 -1.42 29.37 -16.60
CA GLY A 195 -1.99 30.69 -16.84
C GLY A 195 -1.40 31.27 -18.14
N GLY A 196 -2.25 31.58 -19.12
CA GLY A 196 -1.88 32.32 -20.33
C GLY A 196 -1.82 31.53 -21.65
N LEU A 197 -2.11 32.23 -22.75
CA LEU A 197 -2.17 31.69 -24.12
C LEU A 197 -0.78 31.30 -24.68
N VAL A 198 0.26 32.10 -24.41
CA VAL A 198 1.66 31.79 -24.81
C VAL A 198 2.19 30.58 -24.04
N ALA A 199 1.85 30.47 -22.75
CA ALA A 199 2.16 29.29 -21.95
C ALA A 199 1.48 28.02 -22.51
N SER A 200 0.34 28.15 -23.22
CA SER A 200 -0.41 27.01 -23.76
C SER A 200 0.25 26.33 -24.97
N VAL A 201 0.97 27.07 -25.82
CA VAL A 201 1.63 26.53 -27.03
C VAL A 201 2.96 25.86 -26.66
N THR A 202 3.79 26.52 -25.88
CA THR A 202 5.05 25.95 -25.35
C THR A 202 4.76 24.72 -24.48
N ALA A 203 3.70 24.76 -23.66
CA ALA A 203 3.26 23.59 -22.92
C ALA A 203 2.76 22.44 -23.82
N ARG A 204 2.18 22.69 -25.00
CA ARG A 204 1.79 21.62 -25.94
C ARG A 204 3.01 20.91 -26.54
N ARG A 205 4.03 21.66 -26.96
CA ARG A 205 5.27 21.08 -27.50
C ARG A 205 6.03 20.28 -26.43
N LEU A 206 6.22 20.87 -25.24
CA LEU A 206 6.87 20.19 -24.11
C LEU A 206 6.12 18.92 -23.70
N ARG A 207 4.78 18.92 -23.72
CA ARG A 207 3.97 17.72 -23.48
C ARG A 207 4.21 16.62 -24.51
N SER A 208 4.27 16.99 -25.78
CA SER A 208 4.47 16.03 -26.86
C SER A 208 5.85 15.39 -26.76
N VAL A 209 6.90 16.20 -26.54
CA VAL A 209 8.27 15.74 -26.31
C VAL A 209 8.34 14.83 -25.07
N ALA A 210 7.77 15.25 -23.95
CA ALA A 210 7.76 14.43 -22.73
C ALA A 210 6.99 13.12 -22.90
N THR A 211 5.94 13.11 -23.73
CA THR A 211 5.18 11.89 -24.06
C THR A 211 6.02 10.93 -24.87
N VAL A 212 6.61 11.41 -25.96
CA VAL A 212 7.51 10.60 -26.81
C VAL A 212 8.67 10.05 -25.99
N ALA A 213 9.36 10.90 -25.22
CA ALA A 213 10.49 10.48 -24.39
C ALA A 213 10.11 9.38 -23.39
N ARG A 214 8.96 9.50 -22.71
CA ARG A 214 8.49 8.49 -21.75
C ARG A 214 8.07 7.19 -22.42
N VAL A 215 7.38 7.26 -23.56
CA VAL A 215 6.95 6.06 -24.30
C VAL A 215 8.18 5.33 -24.84
N SER A 216 9.16 6.05 -25.40
CA SER A 216 10.43 5.47 -25.86
C SER A 216 11.20 4.84 -24.70
N ALA A 217 11.36 5.56 -23.58
CA ALA A 217 12.04 5.02 -22.40
C ALA A 217 11.33 3.78 -21.83
N ALA A 218 10.00 3.80 -21.74
CA ALA A 218 9.20 2.67 -21.30
C ALA A 218 9.36 1.45 -22.23
N THR A 219 9.37 1.68 -23.54
CA THR A 219 9.52 0.62 -24.55
C THR A 219 10.91 -0.01 -24.47
N VAL A 220 11.95 0.81 -24.40
CA VAL A 220 13.34 0.34 -24.26
C VAL A 220 13.51 -0.44 -22.96
N LEU A 221 13.09 0.12 -21.82
CA LEU A 221 13.21 -0.55 -20.53
C LEU A 221 12.43 -1.87 -20.48
N ALA A 222 11.19 -1.89 -20.98
CA ALA A 222 10.40 -3.12 -21.03
C ALA A 222 11.09 -4.18 -21.91
N SER A 223 11.61 -3.79 -23.08
CA SER A 223 12.30 -4.71 -23.98
C SER A 223 13.57 -5.29 -23.35
N LEU A 224 14.37 -4.44 -22.69
CA LEU A 224 15.57 -4.87 -21.99
C LEU A 224 15.24 -5.78 -20.80
N LEU A 225 14.22 -5.45 -20.00
CA LEU A 225 13.77 -6.29 -18.88
C LEU A 225 13.36 -7.70 -19.34
N LEU A 226 12.64 -7.78 -20.46
CA LEU A 226 12.15 -9.04 -21.03
C LEU A 226 13.24 -9.91 -21.68
N THR A 227 14.36 -9.30 -22.08
CA THR A 227 15.46 -10.00 -22.78
C THR A 227 16.68 -10.23 -21.89
N ALA A 228 16.73 -9.64 -20.70
CA ALA A 228 17.88 -9.73 -19.79
C ALA A 228 18.11 -11.15 -19.23
N GLN A 229 17.08 -12.00 -19.16
CA GLN A 229 17.16 -13.37 -18.63
C GLN A 229 16.28 -14.33 -19.44
N PRO A 230 16.63 -15.63 -19.53
CA PRO A 230 15.81 -16.64 -20.23
C PRO A 230 14.37 -16.72 -19.71
N GLU A 231 14.16 -16.52 -18.41
CA GLU A 231 12.84 -16.51 -17.77
C GLU A 231 11.98 -15.29 -18.14
N GLY A 232 12.56 -14.30 -18.87
CA GLY A 232 11.85 -13.14 -19.38
C GLY A 232 10.69 -13.50 -20.32
N GLY A 233 10.78 -14.61 -21.06
CA GLY A 233 9.68 -15.14 -21.86
C GLY A 233 8.46 -15.55 -21.01
N ALA A 234 8.68 -16.21 -19.88
CA ALA A 234 7.60 -16.56 -18.96
C ALA A 234 6.99 -15.30 -18.30
N ALA A 235 7.83 -14.35 -17.90
CA ALA A 235 7.38 -13.06 -17.36
C ALA A 235 6.56 -12.27 -18.38
N PHE A 236 6.94 -12.30 -19.66
CA PHE A 236 6.19 -11.69 -20.76
C PHE A 236 4.76 -12.22 -20.83
N MET A 237 4.59 -13.55 -20.82
CA MET A 237 3.27 -14.16 -20.91
C MET A 237 2.40 -13.81 -19.71
N ILE A 238 2.98 -13.85 -18.50
CA ILE A 238 2.27 -13.50 -17.27
C ILE A 238 1.85 -12.02 -17.32
N ALA A 239 2.73 -11.12 -17.74
CA ALA A 239 2.40 -9.71 -17.90
C ALA A 239 1.28 -9.50 -18.91
N PHE A 240 1.33 -10.17 -20.07
CA PHE A 240 0.31 -10.06 -21.10
C PHE A 240 -1.05 -10.58 -20.62
N ALA A 241 -1.08 -11.72 -19.91
CA ALA A 241 -2.29 -12.24 -19.31
C ALA A 241 -2.86 -11.28 -18.24
N ALA A 242 -1.98 -10.76 -17.36
CA ALA A 242 -2.38 -9.85 -16.29
C ALA A 242 -2.94 -8.53 -16.83
N VAL A 243 -2.25 -7.92 -17.80
CA VAL A 243 -2.70 -6.69 -18.47
C VAL A 243 -3.98 -6.97 -19.26
N GLY A 244 -4.02 -8.05 -20.04
CA GLY A 244 -5.19 -8.44 -20.82
C GLY A 244 -6.44 -8.61 -19.95
N GLY A 245 -6.34 -9.41 -18.89
CA GLY A 245 -7.40 -9.62 -17.91
C GLY A 245 -7.83 -8.32 -17.21
N ALA A 246 -6.89 -7.47 -16.81
CA ALA A 246 -7.20 -6.17 -16.21
C ALA A 246 -7.92 -5.22 -17.18
N LEU A 247 -7.57 -5.23 -18.47
CA LEU A 247 -8.24 -4.42 -19.51
C LEU A 247 -9.65 -4.95 -19.82
N LEU A 248 -9.83 -6.27 -19.89
CA LEU A 248 -11.15 -6.89 -20.03
C LEU A 248 -12.04 -6.54 -18.83
N LEU A 249 -11.53 -6.67 -17.61
CA LEU A 249 -12.24 -6.26 -16.40
C LEU A 249 -12.57 -4.77 -16.43
N SER A 250 -11.62 -3.93 -16.86
CA SER A 250 -11.83 -2.49 -17.04
C SER A 250 -12.91 -2.18 -18.08
N ALA A 251 -13.01 -2.95 -19.17
CA ALA A 251 -14.01 -2.75 -20.21
C ALA A 251 -15.46 -2.97 -19.72
N VAL A 252 -15.64 -3.86 -18.74
CA VAL A 252 -16.94 -4.08 -18.09
C VAL A 252 -17.45 -2.78 -17.45
N PHE A 253 -16.59 -2.08 -16.71
CA PHE A 253 -16.95 -0.89 -15.92
C PHE A 253 -16.80 0.44 -16.69
N LEU A 254 -15.71 0.62 -17.44
CA LEU A 254 -15.30 1.91 -18.00
C LEU A 254 -15.92 2.16 -19.39
N ARG A 255 -17.14 2.72 -19.38
CA ARG A 255 -17.97 2.92 -20.57
C ARG A 255 -17.28 3.73 -21.68
N ALA A 256 -16.47 4.73 -21.35
CA ALA A 256 -15.90 5.64 -22.37
C ALA A 256 -14.92 4.95 -23.32
N HIS A 257 -14.25 3.89 -22.88
CA HIS A 257 -13.21 3.19 -23.64
C HIS A 257 -13.49 1.70 -23.82
N ARG A 258 -14.69 1.23 -23.48
CA ARG A 258 -15.07 -0.19 -23.43
C ARG A 258 -14.59 -1.00 -24.64
N GLY A 259 -14.92 -0.55 -25.85
CA GLY A 259 -14.55 -1.29 -27.08
C GLY A 259 -13.04 -1.43 -27.27
N ARG A 260 -12.28 -0.34 -27.04
CA ARG A 260 -10.82 -0.35 -27.17
C ARG A 260 -10.16 -1.21 -26.09
N LEU A 261 -10.63 -1.10 -24.85
CA LEU A 261 -10.14 -1.90 -23.73
C LEU A 261 -10.43 -3.38 -23.94
N ALA A 262 -11.63 -3.74 -24.41
CA ALA A 262 -12.00 -5.11 -24.71
C ALA A 262 -11.13 -5.68 -25.85
N ALA A 263 -10.99 -4.96 -26.96
CA ALA A 263 -10.19 -5.40 -28.10
C ALA A 263 -8.72 -5.62 -27.71
N LEU A 264 -8.09 -4.66 -27.02
CA LEU A 264 -6.72 -4.81 -26.53
C LEU A 264 -6.60 -5.96 -25.53
N GLY A 265 -7.57 -6.09 -24.62
CA GLY A 265 -7.61 -7.17 -23.64
C GLY A 265 -7.66 -8.55 -24.29
N VAL A 266 -8.54 -8.75 -25.28
CA VAL A 266 -8.64 -10.00 -26.04
C VAL A 266 -7.34 -10.31 -26.78
N VAL A 267 -6.76 -9.33 -27.48
CA VAL A 267 -5.50 -9.54 -28.22
C VAL A 267 -4.37 -9.95 -27.28
N LEU A 268 -4.21 -9.26 -26.15
CA LEU A 268 -3.16 -9.59 -25.18
C LEU A 268 -3.38 -10.97 -24.54
N MET A 269 -4.63 -11.33 -24.22
CA MET A 269 -4.95 -12.67 -23.72
C MET A 269 -4.69 -13.76 -24.76
N ALA A 270 -5.03 -13.53 -26.03
CA ALA A 270 -4.78 -14.48 -27.11
C ALA A 270 -3.28 -14.70 -27.31
N VAL A 271 -2.49 -13.63 -27.33
CA VAL A 271 -1.02 -13.72 -27.33
C VAL A 271 -0.54 -14.51 -26.11
N ALA A 272 -1.09 -14.20 -24.92
CA ALA A 272 -0.74 -14.85 -23.67
C ALA A 272 -0.95 -16.38 -23.71
N VAL A 273 -2.10 -16.81 -24.22
CA VAL A 273 -2.46 -18.22 -24.36
C VAL A 273 -1.59 -18.91 -25.40
N VAL A 274 -1.42 -18.32 -26.58
CA VAL A 274 -0.64 -18.92 -27.67
C VAL A 274 0.82 -19.12 -27.25
N GLY A 275 1.46 -18.11 -26.63
CA GLY A 275 2.84 -18.26 -26.18
C GLY A 275 2.97 -19.23 -25.00
N ALA A 276 2.00 -19.31 -24.08
CA ALA A 276 2.00 -20.30 -23.01
C ALA A 276 1.94 -21.74 -23.56
N VAL A 277 1.07 -21.99 -24.55
CA VAL A 277 1.00 -23.28 -25.25
C VAL A 277 2.32 -23.61 -25.95
N ARG A 278 2.91 -22.64 -26.65
CA ARG A 278 4.18 -22.82 -27.37
C ARG A 278 5.37 -23.11 -26.45
N MET A 279 5.35 -22.58 -25.22
CA MET A 279 6.36 -22.86 -24.20
C MET A 279 6.07 -24.14 -23.39
N GLY A 280 5.01 -24.89 -23.72
CA GLY A 280 4.65 -26.11 -22.99
C GLY A 280 4.25 -25.84 -21.55
N ALA A 281 3.66 -24.68 -21.25
CA ALA A 281 3.24 -24.34 -19.89
C ALA A 281 2.11 -25.28 -19.44
N THR A 282 2.38 -26.12 -18.45
CA THR A 282 1.38 -26.98 -17.82
C THR A 282 0.79 -26.30 -16.60
N LEU A 283 -0.46 -26.65 -16.26
CA LEU A 283 -1.03 -26.30 -14.95
C LEU A 283 -0.07 -26.76 -13.84
N PRO A 284 0.20 -25.92 -12.83
CA PRO A 284 1.18 -26.28 -11.81
C PRO A 284 0.69 -27.50 -11.02
N GLY A 285 1.37 -28.63 -11.14
CA GLY A 285 1.00 -29.88 -10.46
C GLY A 285 1.01 -29.80 -8.93
N TRP A 286 1.57 -28.72 -8.35
CA TRP A 286 1.49 -28.44 -6.92
C TRP A 286 0.09 -28.02 -6.45
N LEU A 287 -0.76 -27.48 -7.34
CA LEU A 287 -2.15 -27.12 -7.00
C LEU A 287 -2.95 -28.35 -6.53
N ALA A 288 -2.71 -29.50 -7.15
CA ALA A 288 -3.35 -30.77 -6.78
C ALA A 288 -2.87 -31.34 -5.44
N ARG A 289 -1.79 -30.77 -4.85
CA ARG A 289 -1.18 -31.21 -3.59
C ARG A 289 -1.43 -30.24 -2.44
N LEU A 290 -2.27 -29.22 -2.67
CA LEU A 290 -2.61 -28.26 -1.63
C LEU A 290 -3.74 -28.79 -0.76
N GLU A 291 -3.54 -28.75 0.55
CA GLU A 291 -4.59 -28.97 1.53
C GLU A 291 -5.46 -27.71 1.69
N PRO A 292 -6.72 -27.83 2.17
CA PRO A 292 -7.57 -26.68 2.41
C PRO A 292 -6.95 -25.63 3.34
N LEU A 293 -6.21 -26.10 4.35
CA LEU A 293 -5.64 -25.32 5.44
C LEU A 293 -4.10 -25.21 5.39
N GLY A 294 -3.47 -25.71 4.32
CA GLY A 294 -2.01 -25.67 4.17
C GLY A 294 -1.32 -26.77 4.97
N MET A 295 -0.05 -27.02 4.65
CA MET A 295 0.78 -28.04 5.31
C MET A 295 1.77 -27.44 6.31
N GLY A 296 1.89 -26.11 6.38
CA GLY A 296 2.96 -25.40 7.10
C GLY A 296 4.38 -25.77 6.64
N GLY A 297 5.30 -24.82 6.81
CA GLY A 297 6.75 -24.98 6.90
C GLY A 297 7.46 -25.99 6.01
N ARG A 298 7.08 -26.12 4.75
CA ARG A 298 8.07 -26.48 3.75
C ARG A 298 8.85 -25.23 3.41
N LEU A 299 10.14 -25.24 3.73
CA LEU A 299 11.16 -24.33 3.19
C LEU A 299 10.97 -24.25 1.68
N ALA A 300 10.20 -23.26 1.24
CA ALA A 300 9.97 -23.05 -0.15
C ALA A 300 11.31 -22.62 -0.73
N ARG A 301 11.78 -23.36 -1.75
CA ARG A 301 12.97 -22.96 -2.49
C ARG A 301 12.79 -21.49 -2.91
N PRO A 302 13.84 -20.66 -2.94
CA PRO A 302 13.73 -19.25 -3.34
C PRO A 302 13.05 -19.03 -4.69
N GLU A 303 13.06 -20.05 -5.55
CA GLU A 303 12.46 -20.11 -6.88
C GLU A 303 10.94 -20.43 -6.87
N ALA A 304 10.39 -20.92 -5.75
CA ALA A 304 8.98 -21.23 -5.63
C ALA A 304 8.12 -19.98 -5.88
N SER A 305 6.96 -20.16 -6.49
CA SER A 305 6.07 -19.03 -6.73
C SER A 305 5.45 -18.52 -5.43
N GLY A 306 5.15 -17.23 -5.34
CA GLY A 306 4.46 -16.68 -4.18
C GLY A 306 3.12 -17.37 -3.92
N ALA A 307 2.40 -17.76 -4.97
CA ALA A 307 1.19 -18.57 -4.85
C ALA A 307 1.47 -19.97 -4.28
N GLN A 308 2.58 -20.60 -4.68
CA GLN A 308 3.02 -21.89 -4.15
C GLN A 308 3.42 -21.78 -2.67
N VAL A 309 4.14 -20.72 -2.29
CA VAL A 309 4.49 -20.43 -0.90
C VAL A 309 3.23 -20.25 -0.06
N LEU A 310 2.30 -19.37 -0.49
CA LEU A 310 1.04 -19.14 0.21
C LEU A 310 0.16 -20.39 0.26
N GLY A 311 0.07 -21.13 -0.85
CA GLY A 311 -0.71 -22.35 -0.92
C GLY A 311 -0.16 -23.44 -0.01
N PHE A 312 1.16 -23.60 0.07
CA PHE A 312 1.74 -24.59 0.98
C PHE A 312 1.68 -24.15 2.44
N SER A 313 1.90 -22.87 2.74
CA SER A 313 1.85 -22.38 4.13
C SER A 313 0.42 -22.25 4.67
N ALA A 314 -0.54 -21.78 3.86
CA ALA A 314 -1.89 -21.44 4.31
C ALA A 314 -3.03 -22.08 3.49
N GLY A 315 -2.71 -23.00 2.60
CA GLY A 315 -3.67 -23.80 1.87
C GLY A 315 -4.42 -23.06 0.76
N TRP A 316 -5.41 -23.74 0.22
CA TRP A 316 -6.37 -23.15 -0.73
C TRP A 316 -7.10 -21.95 -0.14
N LEU A 317 -7.42 -21.97 1.15
CA LEU A 317 -8.15 -20.89 1.80
C LEU A 317 -7.31 -19.61 1.91
N GLY A 318 -6.07 -19.71 2.40
CA GLY A 318 -5.18 -18.54 2.50
C GLY A 318 -4.86 -17.93 1.14
N LEU A 319 -4.46 -18.77 0.16
CA LEU A 319 -4.23 -18.32 -1.21
C LEU A 319 -5.48 -17.71 -1.83
N GLY A 320 -6.62 -18.38 -1.69
CA GLY A 320 -7.91 -17.94 -2.21
C GLY A 320 -8.34 -16.59 -1.63
N LEU A 321 -8.14 -16.38 -0.34
CA LEU A 321 -8.48 -15.14 0.34
C LEU A 321 -7.60 -13.97 -0.11
N VAL A 322 -6.29 -14.18 -0.30
CA VAL A 322 -5.39 -13.17 -0.88
C VAL A 322 -5.83 -12.81 -2.31
N VAL A 323 -6.03 -13.81 -3.17
CA VAL A 323 -6.44 -13.60 -4.57
C VAL A 323 -7.79 -12.89 -4.65
N ALA A 324 -8.78 -13.36 -3.89
CA ALA A 324 -10.09 -12.72 -3.81
C ALA A 324 -9.99 -11.28 -3.30
N GLY A 325 -9.16 -11.02 -2.29
CA GLY A 325 -8.88 -9.68 -1.78
C GLY A 325 -8.37 -8.72 -2.85
N LEU A 326 -7.38 -9.14 -3.63
CA LEU A 326 -6.81 -8.34 -4.71
C LEU A 326 -7.86 -8.08 -5.80
N VAL A 327 -8.62 -9.11 -6.20
CA VAL A 327 -9.68 -8.99 -7.23
C VAL A 327 -10.81 -8.08 -6.76
N VAL A 328 -11.34 -8.27 -5.55
CA VAL A 328 -12.42 -7.44 -4.99
C VAL A 328 -11.96 -5.98 -4.88
N SER A 329 -10.73 -5.75 -4.43
CA SER A 329 -10.15 -4.40 -4.34
C SER A 329 -10.07 -3.72 -5.70
N LEU A 330 -9.66 -4.46 -6.73
CA LEU A 330 -9.58 -3.95 -8.09
C LEU A 330 -10.96 -3.68 -8.68
N VAL A 331 -11.90 -4.63 -8.55
CA VAL A 331 -13.30 -4.49 -9.01
C VAL A 331 -13.97 -3.29 -8.36
N TRP A 332 -13.82 -3.14 -7.05
CA TRP A 332 -14.37 -2.00 -6.32
C TRP A 332 -13.78 -0.68 -6.79
N SER A 333 -12.46 -0.64 -7.02
CA SER A 333 -11.77 0.55 -7.52
C SER A 333 -12.26 0.93 -8.93
N LEU A 334 -12.39 -0.03 -9.84
CA LEU A 334 -12.94 0.19 -11.19
C LEU A 334 -14.39 0.65 -11.17
N ARG A 335 -15.21 0.06 -10.28
CA ARG A 335 -16.60 0.46 -10.09
C ARG A 335 -16.71 1.91 -9.62
N ALA A 336 -15.82 2.35 -8.72
CA ALA A 336 -15.77 3.74 -8.28
C ALA A 336 -15.39 4.70 -9.43
N SER A 337 -14.60 4.25 -10.41
CA SER A 337 -14.18 5.03 -11.57
C SER A 337 -15.25 5.14 -12.68
N VAL A 338 -16.43 4.49 -12.57
CA VAL A 338 -17.45 4.48 -13.66
C VAL A 338 -17.94 5.88 -14.01
N ALA A 339 -18.12 6.74 -13.00
CA ALA A 339 -18.59 8.12 -13.17
C ALA A 339 -17.46 9.13 -13.44
N ALA A 340 -16.22 8.67 -13.56
CA ALA A 340 -15.06 9.52 -13.79
C ALA A 340 -15.06 10.15 -15.20
N ALA A 341 -14.36 11.27 -15.35
CA ALA A 341 -14.10 11.85 -16.67
C ALA A 341 -13.29 10.88 -17.56
N LYS A 342 -13.41 11.02 -18.88
CA LYS A 342 -12.77 10.09 -19.85
C LYS A 342 -11.27 9.90 -19.64
N ALA A 343 -10.54 10.97 -19.29
CA ALA A 343 -9.11 10.94 -19.02
C ALA A 343 -8.79 10.13 -17.74
N ASP A 344 -9.61 10.28 -16.71
CA ASP A 344 -9.46 9.55 -15.46
C ASP A 344 -9.86 8.08 -15.58
N GLN A 345 -10.82 7.75 -16.45
CA GLN A 345 -11.12 6.34 -16.79
C GLN A 345 -9.91 5.68 -17.47
N ALA A 346 -9.26 6.36 -18.43
CA ALA A 346 -8.04 5.85 -19.05
C ALA A 346 -6.92 5.65 -18.02
N ARG A 347 -6.75 6.59 -17.08
CA ARG A 347 -5.80 6.44 -15.96
C ARG A 347 -6.14 5.23 -15.10
N SER A 348 -7.42 5.02 -14.80
CA SER A 348 -7.88 3.90 -13.97
C SER A 348 -7.63 2.55 -14.65
N ALA A 349 -7.84 2.46 -15.98
CA ALA A 349 -7.50 1.27 -16.76
C ALA A 349 -6.00 0.96 -16.76
N LEU A 350 -5.14 1.99 -16.92
CA LEU A 350 -3.69 1.81 -16.81
C LEU A 350 -3.30 1.28 -15.42
N TRP A 351 -3.86 1.86 -14.36
CA TRP A 351 -3.53 1.44 -13.00
C TRP A 351 -4.05 0.06 -12.65
N ALA A 352 -5.20 -0.34 -13.19
CA ALA A 352 -5.67 -1.72 -13.11
C ALA A 352 -4.65 -2.70 -13.69
N ALA A 353 -4.05 -2.38 -14.84
CA ALA A 353 -2.99 -3.19 -15.43
C ALA A 353 -1.71 -3.18 -14.58
N VAL A 354 -1.28 -2.02 -14.06
CA VAL A 354 -0.10 -1.90 -13.18
C VAL A 354 -0.25 -2.79 -11.93
N VAL A 355 -1.40 -2.75 -11.25
CA VAL A 355 -1.60 -3.55 -10.04
C VAL A 355 -1.82 -5.03 -10.30
N ALA A 356 -2.38 -5.38 -11.47
CA ALA A 356 -2.47 -6.78 -11.89
C ALA A 356 -1.07 -7.36 -12.12
N VAL A 357 -0.19 -6.66 -12.86
CA VAL A 357 1.21 -7.09 -13.06
C VAL A 357 1.95 -7.17 -11.74
N SER A 358 1.76 -6.20 -10.84
CA SER A 358 2.34 -6.20 -9.49
C SER A 358 1.87 -7.38 -8.64
N GLY A 359 0.56 -7.70 -8.67
CA GLY A 359 0.00 -8.87 -8.00
C GLY A 359 0.54 -10.18 -8.57
N CYS A 360 0.69 -10.27 -9.90
CA CYS A 360 1.34 -11.40 -10.55
C CYS A 360 2.84 -11.49 -10.23
N ALA A 361 3.54 -10.36 -10.04
CA ALA A 361 4.92 -10.36 -9.56
C ALA A 361 5.02 -10.98 -8.16
N LEU A 362 4.12 -10.57 -7.25
CA LEU A 362 4.05 -11.08 -5.88
C LEU A 362 3.73 -12.58 -5.82
N LEU A 363 2.76 -13.03 -6.63
CA LEU A 363 2.30 -14.42 -6.64
C LEU A 363 3.12 -15.33 -7.58
N GLY A 364 3.94 -14.75 -8.46
CA GLY A 364 4.74 -15.45 -9.46
C GLY A 364 6.02 -16.09 -8.88
N PRO A 365 6.80 -16.81 -9.71
CA PRO A 365 8.05 -17.46 -9.32
C PRO A 365 9.03 -16.50 -8.61
N GLY A 366 9.34 -16.77 -7.34
CA GLY A 366 10.19 -15.94 -6.50
C GLY A 366 9.57 -14.64 -5.96
N GLY A 367 8.26 -14.42 -6.15
CA GLY A 367 7.62 -13.16 -5.80
C GLY A 367 7.69 -12.79 -4.32
N LEU A 368 7.32 -13.72 -3.44
CA LEU A 368 7.40 -13.51 -1.99
C LEU A 368 8.80 -13.71 -1.40
N SER A 369 9.77 -14.18 -2.17
CA SER A 369 11.16 -14.33 -1.71
C SER A 369 12.01 -13.08 -1.96
N VAL A 370 11.57 -12.21 -2.88
CA VAL A 370 12.30 -11.00 -3.30
C VAL A 370 11.74 -9.74 -2.62
N PRO A 371 12.53 -9.04 -1.78
CA PRO A 371 12.09 -7.80 -1.12
C PRO A 371 11.63 -6.70 -2.08
N SER A 372 12.31 -6.53 -3.23
CA SER A 372 11.97 -5.49 -4.22
C SER A 372 10.54 -5.65 -4.78
N VAL A 373 10.08 -6.89 -4.95
CA VAL A 373 8.73 -7.23 -5.39
C VAL A 373 7.71 -6.85 -4.32
N THR A 374 8.02 -7.10 -3.05
CA THR A 374 7.16 -6.72 -1.91
C THR A 374 7.03 -5.20 -1.78
N VAL A 375 8.13 -4.47 -1.95
CA VAL A 375 8.12 -3.00 -1.96
C VAL A 375 7.28 -2.47 -3.13
N THR A 376 7.47 -3.04 -4.33
CA THR A 376 6.71 -2.66 -5.53
C THR A 376 5.22 -2.94 -5.36
N ALA A 377 4.86 -4.10 -4.81
CA ALA A 377 3.48 -4.43 -4.45
C ALA A 377 2.91 -3.44 -3.42
N GLY A 378 3.65 -3.15 -2.34
CA GLY A 378 3.25 -2.17 -1.33
C GLY A 378 2.95 -0.79 -1.91
N LEU A 379 3.87 -0.25 -2.72
CA LEU A 379 3.73 1.05 -3.35
C LEU A 379 2.55 1.09 -4.33
N THR A 380 2.45 0.09 -5.22
CA THR A 380 1.44 0.07 -6.29
C THR A 380 0.03 -0.07 -5.73
N TRP A 381 -0.20 -1.01 -4.82
CA TRP A 381 -1.49 -1.20 -4.17
C TRP A 381 -1.85 -0.04 -3.23
N GLY A 382 -0.87 0.55 -2.53
CA GLY A 382 -1.10 1.76 -1.73
C GLY A 382 -1.47 2.99 -2.56
N LEU A 383 -1.03 3.06 -3.83
CA LEU A 383 -1.35 4.17 -4.75
C LEU A 383 -2.68 4.00 -5.49
N VAL A 384 -3.27 2.79 -5.51
CA VAL A 384 -4.56 2.51 -6.21
C VAL A 384 -5.65 3.53 -5.89
N PRO A 385 -5.94 3.84 -4.61
CA PRO A 385 -7.01 4.79 -4.28
C PRO A 385 -6.83 6.12 -4.99
N ARG A 386 -5.60 6.66 -4.93
CA ARG A 386 -5.26 7.95 -5.50
C ARG A 386 -5.31 7.93 -7.02
N MET A 387 -4.86 6.85 -7.65
CA MET A 387 -4.72 6.78 -9.10
C MET A 387 -6.00 6.41 -9.83
N MET A 388 -6.88 5.60 -9.24
CA MET A 388 -8.12 5.14 -9.87
C MET A 388 -9.34 6.02 -9.56
N LEU A 389 -9.12 7.27 -9.11
CA LEU A 389 -10.20 8.20 -8.68
C LEU A 389 -11.15 7.61 -7.63
N HIS A 390 -10.72 6.59 -6.91
CA HIS A 390 -11.34 6.29 -5.64
C HIS A 390 -10.93 7.43 -4.72
N ARG A 391 -11.69 8.53 -4.73
CA ARG A 391 -11.60 9.57 -3.71
C ARG A 391 -12.10 8.90 -2.45
N VAL A 392 -11.20 8.14 -1.85
CA VAL A 392 -11.23 7.67 -0.49
C VAL A 392 -11.17 8.93 0.35
N ARG A 393 -12.30 9.66 0.42
CA ARG A 393 -12.56 10.66 1.47
C ARG A 393 -12.49 9.98 2.85
N ARG A 394 -12.41 8.64 2.87
CA ARG A 394 -12.53 7.73 4.02
C ARG A 394 -11.76 6.44 3.71
N PHE A 395 -10.57 6.25 4.31
CA PHE A 395 -9.74 5.04 4.18
C PHE A 395 -10.63 3.78 4.13
N HIS A 396 -10.63 3.07 2.99
CA HIS A 396 -11.39 1.81 2.86
C HIS A 396 -10.50 0.68 3.30
N GLY A 397 -10.83 0.16 4.47
CA GLY A 397 -9.96 -0.77 5.14
C GLY A 397 -10.00 -2.22 4.69
N LEU A 398 -10.86 -2.51 3.73
CA LEU A 398 -11.13 -3.86 3.25
C LEU A 398 -9.88 -4.56 2.69
N PRO A 399 -9.05 -3.95 1.81
CA PRO A 399 -7.90 -4.65 1.24
C PRO A 399 -6.85 -5.02 2.29
N VAL A 400 -6.69 -4.15 3.29
CA VAL A 400 -5.77 -4.37 4.40
C VAL A 400 -6.34 -5.37 5.38
N MET A 401 -7.65 -5.34 5.65
CA MET A 401 -8.34 -6.40 6.42
C MET A 401 -8.21 -7.76 5.75
N VAL A 402 -8.28 -7.84 4.43
CA VAL A 402 -8.14 -9.12 3.73
C VAL A 402 -6.69 -9.58 3.74
N ALA A 403 -5.71 -8.70 3.49
CA ALA A 403 -4.30 -9.05 3.62
C ALA A 403 -3.93 -9.46 5.06
N PHE A 404 -4.59 -8.85 6.04
CA PHE A 404 -4.37 -9.10 7.45
C PHE A 404 -5.08 -10.35 7.97
N GLY A 405 -6.34 -10.56 7.57
CA GLY A 405 -7.06 -11.80 7.83
C GLY A 405 -6.36 -12.98 7.16
N ALA A 406 -5.78 -12.78 5.97
CA ALA A 406 -4.89 -13.77 5.36
C ALA A 406 -3.68 -14.03 6.26
N ALA A 407 -2.98 -12.98 6.70
CA ALA A 407 -1.82 -13.12 7.57
C ALA A 407 -2.14 -13.82 8.90
N LEU A 408 -3.29 -13.52 9.52
CA LEU A 408 -3.76 -14.17 10.75
C LEU A 408 -4.20 -15.62 10.52
N ALA A 409 -4.89 -15.91 9.41
CA ALA A 409 -5.26 -17.27 9.04
C ALA A 409 -4.01 -18.11 8.74
N VAL A 410 -3.02 -17.55 8.01
CA VAL A 410 -1.70 -18.16 7.81
C VAL A 410 -1.07 -18.49 9.16
N LEU A 411 -1.10 -17.55 10.11
CA LEU A 411 -0.51 -17.70 11.45
C LEU A 411 -1.19 -18.81 12.28
N ALA A 412 -2.52 -18.86 12.30
CA ALA A 412 -3.29 -19.89 12.98
C ALA A 412 -3.11 -21.29 12.37
N LEU A 413 -2.85 -21.34 11.06
CA LEU A 413 -2.64 -22.59 10.33
C LEU A 413 -1.22 -23.12 10.48
N GLU A 414 -0.21 -22.24 10.47
CA GLU A 414 1.21 -22.57 10.63
C GLU A 414 1.52 -23.23 11.99
N GLN A 415 0.77 -22.89 13.04
CA GLN A 415 0.91 -23.45 14.39
C GLN A 415 0.55 -24.95 14.44
N ARG A 416 -0.42 -25.40 13.64
CA ARG A 416 -0.90 -26.79 13.71
C ARG A 416 0.05 -27.81 13.07
N THR A 417 0.95 -27.36 12.22
CA THR A 417 1.60 -28.25 11.26
C THR A 417 3.13 -28.28 11.35
N THR A 418 3.79 -27.32 12.01
CA THR A 418 5.27 -27.22 11.94
C THR A 418 5.99 -26.69 13.17
N GLY A 419 7.14 -27.31 13.48
CA GLY A 419 8.05 -26.94 14.56
C GLY A 419 8.88 -25.68 14.28
N THR A 420 8.22 -24.51 14.18
CA THR A 420 8.84 -23.23 13.79
C THR A 420 9.25 -22.37 15.00
N THR A 421 9.57 -21.08 14.81
CA THR A 421 9.75 -20.13 15.93
C THR A 421 8.51 -20.10 16.83
N TRP A 422 7.33 -20.38 16.29
CA TRP A 422 6.11 -20.56 17.09
C TRP A 422 6.18 -21.80 17.98
N ASP A 423 6.93 -22.83 17.59
CA ASP A 423 7.20 -23.99 18.43
C ASP A 423 8.24 -23.66 19.51
N VAL A 424 9.20 -22.76 19.23
CA VAL A 424 10.09 -22.20 20.27
C VAL A 424 9.33 -21.28 21.23
N LEU A 425 8.42 -20.44 20.71
CA LEU A 425 7.52 -19.59 21.49
C LEU A 425 6.50 -20.43 22.26
N ALA A 426 5.91 -21.46 21.68
CA ALA A 426 4.95 -22.35 22.31
C ALA A 426 5.61 -23.26 23.36
N ARG A 427 6.80 -23.79 23.09
CA ARG A 427 7.60 -24.52 24.10
C ARG A 427 8.01 -23.62 25.27
N ARG A 428 8.13 -22.30 25.07
CA ARG A 428 8.63 -21.37 26.09
C ARG A 428 7.54 -20.57 26.82
N TYR A 429 6.44 -20.26 26.13
CA TYR A 429 5.36 -19.37 26.57
C TYR A 429 3.96 -19.97 26.34
N GLY A 430 3.86 -21.17 25.76
CA GLY A 430 2.60 -21.81 25.37
C GLY A 430 2.01 -21.25 24.07
N ASP A 431 0.94 -21.89 23.59
CA ASP A 431 0.13 -21.45 22.44
C ASP A 431 -0.45 -20.02 22.65
N GLY A 432 -0.55 -19.61 23.91
CA GLY A 432 -0.99 -18.29 24.33
C GLY A 432 -0.34 -17.06 23.69
N ALA A 433 0.95 -17.09 23.36
CA ALA A 433 1.60 -15.95 22.72
C ALA A 433 0.99 -15.62 21.34
N MET A 434 0.51 -16.66 20.66
CA MET A 434 -0.17 -16.55 19.38
C MET A 434 -1.59 -15.98 19.55
N HIS A 435 -2.36 -16.47 20.52
CA HIS A 435 -3.68 -15.95 20.91
C HIS A 435 -3.64 -14.47 21.25
N LEU A 436 -2.67 -14.09 22.09
CA LEU A 436 -2.39 -12.70 22.42
C LEU A 436 -2.15 -11.87 21.16
N PHE A 437 -1.28 -12.35 20.27
CA PHE A 437 -0.91 -11.60 19.08
C PHE A 437 -2.07 -11.47 18.09
N ALA A 438 -2.77 -12.56 17.80
CA ALA A 438 -3.89 -12.60 16.88
C ALA A 438 -5.03 -11.70 17.35
N THR A 439 -5.32 -11.72 18.66
CA THR A 439 -6.41 -10.94 19.24
C THR A 439 -6.04 -9.47 19.45
N PHE A 440 -4.78 -9.17 19.79
CA PHE A 440 -4.24 -7.80 19.76
C PHE A 440 -4.43 -7.17 18.38
N MET A 441 -4.16 -7.96 17.34
CA MET A 441 -4.28 -7.58 15.96
C MET A 441 -5.72 -7.40 15.48
N LEU A 442 -6.59 -8.34 15.81
CA LEU A 442 -8.02 -8.26 15.54
C LEU A 442 -8.63 -7.00 16.20
N ALA A 443 -8.30 -6.74 17.46
CA ALA A 443 -8.74 -5.55 18.19
C ALA A 443 -8.29 -4.27 17.48
N GLY A 444 -7.02 -4.20 17.04
CA GLY A 444 -6.49 -3.07 16.29
C GLY A 444 -7.23 -2.80 14.97
N VAL A 445 -7.61 -3.85 14.25
CA VAL A 445 -8.45 -3.75 13.04
C VAL A 445 -9.87 -3.27 13.37
N LEU A 446 -10.48 -3.76 14.45
CA LEU A 446 -11.82 -3.31 14.86
C LEU A 446 -11.81 -1.84 15.28
N PHE A 447 -10.78 -1.38 16.02
CA PHE A 447 -10.62 0.03 16.37
C PHE A 447 -10.59 0.91 15.13
N TRP A 448 -9.89 0.44 14.10
CA TRP A 448 -9.82 1.13 12.84
C TRP A 448 -11.15 1.16 12.08
N GLN A 449 -11.83 0.02 11.97
CA GLN A 449 -13.11 -0.09 11.26
C GLN A 449 -14.21 0.78 11.91
N VAL A 450 -14.31 0.70 13.23
CA VAL A 450 -15.27 1.49 14.02
C VAL A 450 -14.85 2.94 14.13
N ARG A 451 -13.60 3.27 13.77
CA ARG A 451 -13.02 4.61 13.90
C ARG A 451 -13.06 5.08 15.34
N ALA A 452 -12.64 4.20 16.26
CA ALA A 452 -12.72 4.42 17.69
C ALA A 452 -12.04 5.76 18.03
N GLY A 453 -12.85 6.79 18.29
CA GLY A 453 -12.41 8.12 18.69
C GLY A 453 -12.61 8.37 20.18
N ARG A 454 -13.25 7.43 20.87
CA ARG A 454 -13.58 7.47 22.28
C ARG A 454 -13.12 6.18 22.94
N TRP A 455 -12.69 6.26 24.20
CA TRP A 455 -12.17 5.11 24.96
C TRP A 455 -13.20 3.97 25.06
N TRP A 456 -14.49 4.28 25.19
CA TRP A 456 -15.53 3.25 25.28
C TRP A 456 -15.75 2.51 23.94
N GLN A 457 -15.52 3.17 22.80
CA GLN A 457 -15.60 2.51 21.48
C GLN A 457 -14.44 1.53 21.31
N ALA A 458 -13.24 1.92 21.75
CA ALA A 458 -12.09 1.03 21.77
C ALA A 458 -12.31 -0.13 22.75
N LEU A 459 -12.86 0.12 23.93
CA LEU A 459 -13.23 -0.95 24.87
C LEU A 459 -14.22 -1.93 24.24
N ALA A 460 -15.30 -1.45 23.62
CA ALA A 460 -16.29 -2.30 22.97
C ALA A 460 -15.67 -3.15 21.84
N CYS A 461 -14.77 -2.57 21.05
CA CYS A 461 -14.04 -3.30 20.01
C CYS A 461 -13.05 -4.32 20.56
N ALA A 462 -12.37 -4.02 21.67
CA ALA A 462 -11.44 -4.94 22.32
C ALA A 462 -12.20 -6.13 22.89
N LEU A 463 -13.32 -5.87 23.57
CA LEU A 463 -14.22 -6.91 24.04
C LEU A 463 -14.75 -7.76 22.88
N ALA A 464 -15.19 -7.13 21.78
CA ALA A 464 -15.65 -7.86 20.60
C ALA A 464 -14.54 -8.74 19.98
N ALA A 465 -13.31 -8.23 19.87
CA ALA A 465 -12.18 -9.03 19.40
C ALA A 465 -11.89 -10.22 20.32
N GLY A 466 -11.80 -9.98 21.63
CA GLY A 466 -11.60 -11.04 22.62
C GLY A 466 -12.68 -12.11 22.57
N LEU A 467 -13.96 -11.70 22.48
CA LEU A 467 -15.09 -12.62 22.37
C LEU A 467 -15.07 -13.40 21.06
N VAL A 468 -14.75 -12.76 19.93
CA VAL A 468 -14.68 -13.44 18.62
C VAL A 468 -13.53 -14.45 18.59
N ALA A 469 -12.37 -14.09 19.11
CA ALA A 469 -11.23 -15.00 19.19
C ALA A 469 -11.52 -16.18 20.14
N SER A 470 -12.06 -15.90 21.33
CA SER A 470 -12.45 -16.93 22.31
C SER A 470 -13.57 -17.84 21.79
N ALA A 471 -14.49 -17.32 20.98
CA ALA A 471 -15.51 -18.12 20.31
C ALA A 471 -14.89 -19.07 19.26
N GLY A 472 -13.76 -18.68 18.66
CA GLY A 472 -12.94 -19.56 17.82
C GLY A 472 -12.41 -20.77 18.59
N GLU A 473 -11.93 -20.58 19.83
CA GLU A 473 -11.48 -21.67 20.70
C GLU A 473 -12.63 -22.58 21.14
N LEU A 474 -13.79 -22.00 21.45
CA LEU A 474 -14.99 -22.79 21.75
C LEU A 474 -15.47 -23.58 20.53
N ALA A 475 -15.43 -22.98 19.34
CA ALA A 475 -15.76 -23.67 18.09
C ALA A 475 -14.75 -24.77 17.76
N GLN A 476 -13.46 -24.56 18.05
CA GLN A 476 -12.42 -25.58 17.94
C GLN A 476 -12.68 -26.77 18.88
N GLY A 477 -13.14 -26.51 20.10
CA GLY A 477 -13.56 -27.55 21.04
C GLY A 477 -14.78 -28.36 20.58
N LEU A 478 -15.67 -27.74 19.79
CA LEU A 478 -16.86 -28.42 19.24
C LEU A 478 -16.56 -29.15 17.92
N LEU A 479 -15.60 -28.66 17.14
CA LEU A 479 -15.29 -29.14 15.79
C LEU A 479 -14.03 -30.02 15.74
N SER A 480 -13.31 -30.18 16.85
CA SER A 480 -12.10 -31.00 16.94
C SER A 480 -12.06 -31.82 18.24
N THR A 481 -11.19 -32.83 18.28
CA THR A 481 -10.99 -33.67 19.45
C THR A 481 -10.18 -33.00 20.57
N ARG A 482 -9.76 -31.73 20.41
CA ARG A 482 -9.07 -30.96 21.45
C ARG A 482 -10.10 -30.28 22.35
N ALA A 483 -9.87 -30.30 23.67
CA ALA A 483 -10.65 -29.49 24.60
C ALA A 483 -10.28 -28.01 24.42
N ALA A 484 -11.25 -27.11 24.61
CA ALA A 484 -10.97 -25.69 24.68
C ALA A 484 -10.08 -25.40 25.90
N GLU A 485 -8.92 -24.80 25.69
CA GLU A 485 -8.02 -24.44 26.77
C GLU A 485 -8.36 -23.03 27.27
N TRP A 486 -8.80 -22.94 28.53
CA TRP A 486 -9.13 -21.64 29.14
C TRP A 486 -7.93 -20.69 29.24
N SER A 487 -6.71 -21.23 29.21
CA SER A 487 -5.48 -20.46 29.06
C SER A 487 -5.47 -19.66 27.76
N ASP A 488 -5.87 -20.25 26.63
CA ASP A 488 -5.86 -19.60 25.32
C ASP A 488 -6.91 -18.49 25.24
N VAL A 489 -8.09 -18.73 25.82
CA VAL A 489 -9.11 -17.69 26.04
C VAL A 489 -8.54 -16.53 26.86
N ALA A 490 -7.81 -16.81 27.94
CA ALA A 490 -7.18 -15.77 28.76
C ALA A 490 -6.14 -14.97 27.95
N TRP A 491 -5.37 -15.64 27.10
CA TRP A 491 -4.41 -15.00 26.20
C TRP A 491 -5.07 -14.14 25.12
N ASP A 492 -6.23 -14.55 24.58
CA ASP A 492 -7.01 -13.74 23.65
C ASP A 492 -7.46 -12.42 24.30
N PHE A 493 -8.04 -12.50 25.51
CA PHE A 493 -8.40 -11.31 26.26
C PHE A 493 -7.20 -10.45 26.64
N LEU A 494 -6.05 -11.06 26.94
CA LEU A 494 -4.80 -10.34 27.18
C LEU A 494 -4.31 -9.61 25.93
N GLY A 495 -4.44 -10.22 24.74
CA GLY A 495 -4.21 -9.59 23.45
C GLY A 495 -5.10 -8.37 23.22
N ALA A 496 -6.41 -8.54 23.43
CA ALA A 496 -7.38 -7.46 23.29
C ALA A 496 -7.12 -6.31 24.29
N ALA A 497 -6.79 -6.65 25.54
CA ALA A 497 -6.42 -5.70 26.58
C ALA A 497 -5.12 -4.97 26.26
N GLY A 498 -4.11 -5.66 25.75
CA GLY A 498 -2.87 -5.06 25.25
C GLY A 498 -3.14 -4.05 24.15
N ALA A 499 -4.05 -4.36 23.23
CA ALA A 499 -4.42 -3.45 22.16
C ALA A 499 -5.14 -2.21 22.69
N LEU A 500 -6.08 -2.41 23.63
CA LEU A 500 -6.73 -1.32 24.34
C LEU A 500 -5.71 -0.45 25.10
N GLY A 501 -4.72 -1.05 25.75
CA GLY A 501 -3.63 -0.34 26.43
C GLY A 501 -2.85 0.57 25.50
N VAL A 502 -2.47 0.09 24.31
CA VAL A 502 -1.83 0.90 23.27
C VAL A 502 -2.74 2.05 22.83
N PHE A 503 -4.03 1.78 22.60
CA PHE A 503 -5.01 2.81 22.25
C PHE A 503 -5.12 3.89 23.35
N LEU A 504 -5.20 3.48 24.62
CA LEU A 504 -5.31 4.38 25.76
C LEU A 504 -4.02 5.19 25.97
N LEU A 505 -2.85 4.58 25.79
CA LEU A 505 -1.56 5.27 25.82
C LEU A 505 -1.50 6.36 24.75
N LEU A 506 -1.83 6.02 23.50
CA LEU A 506 -1.90 7.00 22.40
C LEU A 506 -2.93 8.10 22.70
N SER A 507 -4.10 7.74 23.22
CA SER A 507 -5.14 8.68 23.61
C SER A 507 -4.71 9.61 24.75
N GLY A 508 -3.94 9.07 25.71
CA GLY A 508 -3.37 9.77 26.86
C GLY A 508 -2.28 10.74 26.44
N VAL A 509 -1.32 10.31 25.60
CA VAL A 509 -0.31 11.19 24.99
C VAL A 509 -1.00 12.33 24.24
N MET A 510 -1.99 12.04 23.40
CA MET A 510 -2.77 13.07 22.71
C MET A 510 -3.56 13.98 23.67
N TRP A 511 -3.98 13.47 24.84
CA TRP A 511 -4.66 14.28 25.86
C TRP A 511 -3.69 15.22 26.58
N VAL A 512 -2.49 14.74 26.96
CA VAL A 512 -1.43 15.55 27.55
C VAL A 512 -0.98 16.62 26.57
N GLU A 513 -0.71 16.27 25.30
CA GLU A 513 -0.40 17.24 24.26
C GLU A 513 -1.50 18.31 24.11
N ARG A 514 -2.78 17.93 24.20
CA ARG A 514 -3.91 18.87 24.18
C ARG A 514 -3.91 19.84 25.35
N ARG A 515 -3.38 19.45 26.51
CA ARG A 515 -3.30 20.28 27.72
C ARG A 515 -2.07 21.17 27.74
N VAL A 516 -0.95 20.69 27.18
CA VAL A 516 0.34 21.39 27.15
C VAL A 516 0.45 22.34 25.97
N ALA A 517 -0.07 21.96 24.80
CA ALA A 517 0.00 22.76 23.58
C ALA A 517 -1.25 23.65 23.42
N SER A 518 -1.13 24.93 23.76
CA SER A 518 -2.12 25.99 23.49
C SER A 518 -2.16 26.40 22.00
N THR A 519 -1.94 25.47 21.07
CA THR A 519 -1.83 25.81 19.65
C THR A 519 -3.20 25.85 18.95
N PRO A 520 -3.52 26.93 18.24
CA PRO A 520 -4.79 27.07 17.52
C PRO A 520 -4.92 26.03 16.41
N ARG A 521 -6.14 25.52 16.22
CA ARG A 521 -6.50 24.49 15.22
C ARG A 521 -6.11 24.94 13.81
N VAL A 522 -5.21 24.20 13.17
CA VAL A 522 -4.88 24.38 11.74
C VAL A 522 -5.92 23.65 10.92
N SER A 523 -6.69 24.38 10.09
CA SER A 523 -7.65 23.75 9.19
C SER A 523 -6.89 23.04 8.04
N ALA A 524 -7.29 21.81 7.73
CA ALA A 524 -6.66 20.96 6.75
C ALA A 524 -6.75 21.47 5.29
N GLY A 525 -7.46 22.58 5.04
CA GLY A 525 -7.51 23.23 3.73
C GLY A 525 -6.20 23.94 3.31
N LYS A 526 -5.22 24.06 4.22
CA LYS A 526 -3.98 24.82 4.02
C LYS A 526 -2.76 24.03 3.51
N TYR A 527 -2.92 22.75 3.20
CA TYR A 527 -1.80 21.87 2.82
C TYR A 527 -1.48 21.84 1.32
N ASP A 528 -2.01 22.79 0.54
CA ASP A 528 -1.59 23.01 -0.85
C ASP A 528 -0.63 24.21 -0.94
N PRO A 529 0.69 23.99 -0.90
CA PRO A 529 1.68 25.06 -0.94
C PRO A 529 1.64 25.86 -2.25
N LEU A 530 1.14 25.27 -3.33
CA LEU A 530 0.98 25.96 -4.61
C LEU A 530 -0.24 26.88 -4.59
N HIS A 531 -1.30 26.52 -3.87
CA HIS A 531 -2.46 27.38 -3.73
C HIS A 531 -2.16 28.65 -2.93
N SER A 532 -1.25 28.61 -1.95
CA SER A 532 -0.82 29.82 -1.23
C SER A 532 0.08 30.75 -2.05
N LEU A 533 0.81 30.23 -3.05
CA LEU A 533 1.62 31.03 -3.96
C LEU A 533 0.78 31.56 -5.14
N ALA A 534 -0.21 30.81 -5.61
CA ALA A 534 -1.09 31.21 -6.70
C ALA A 534 -2.28 32.10 -6.27
N ALA A 535 -2.63 32.10 -4.98
CA ALA A 535 -3.72 32.92 -4.44
C ALA A 535 -3.28 34.28 -3.89
N GLN A 536 -1.99 34.64 -4.01
CA GLN A 536 -1.61 36.04 -3.96
C GLN A 536 -1.83 36.59 -5.37
N PRO A 537 -2.92 37.33 -5.64
CA PRO A 537 -2.91 38.20 -6.81
C PRO A 537 -1.65 39.06 -6.67
N PHE A 538 -0.82 39.06 -7.71
CA PHE A 538 0.15 40.13 -7.89
C PHE A 538 -0.70 41.41 -7.96
N GLU A 539 -0.86 42.12 -6.84
CA GLU A 539 -1.22 43.52 -6.90
C GLU A 539 -0.02 44.19 -7.56
N PRO A 540 -0.15 44.74 -8.78
CA PRO A 540 0.91 45.54 -9.34
C PRO A 540 1.15 46.69 -8.37
N VAL A 541 2.32 46.70 -7.75
CA VAL A 541 2.84 47.83 -6.99
C VAL A 541 2.90 49.00 -7.98
N GLY A 542 1.88 49.87 -7.99
CA GLY A 542 1.90 51.09 -8.81
C GLY A 542 0.61 51.52 -9.52
N ALA A 543 -0.55 50.90 -9.30
CA ALA A 543 -1.82 51.46 -9.79
C ALA A 543 -2.54 52.19 -8.66
N SER A 544 -2.35 53.51 -8.58
CA SER A 544 -3.19 54.39 -7.76
C SER A 544 -4.66 54.13 -8.11
N PRO A 545 -5.57 53.99 -7.11
CA PRO A 545 -6.98 53.82 -7.40
C PRO A 545 -7.47 55.02 -8.24
N PRO A 546 -8.31 54.79 -9.27
CA PRO A 546 -8.91 55.89 -10.01
C PRO A 546 -9.69 56.79 -9.03
N PRO A 547 -9.62 58.11 -9.18
CA PRO A 547 -10.36 59.03 -8.31
C PRO A 547 -11.85 58.71 -8.39
N PRO A 548 -12.59 58.86 -7.27
CA PRO A 548 -14.01 58.55 -7.24
C PRO A 548 -14.74 59.39 -8.29
N GLU A 549 -15.44 58.68 -9.18
CA GLU A 549 -16.34 59.26 -10.16
C GLU A 549 -17.39 60.09 -9.40
N ARG A 550 -17.38 61.40 -9.61
CA ARG A 550 -18.35 62.30 -9.00
C ARG A 550 -19.73 61.89 -9.50
N ALA A 551 -20.56 61.38 -8.59
CA ALA A 551 -21.97 61.12 -8.85
C ALA A 551 -22.62 62.41 -9.37
N HIS A 552 -23.06 62.39 -10.64
CA HIS A 552 -23.90 63.43 -11.19
C HIS A 552 -25.23 63.45 -10.43
N ALA A 553 -25.50 64.56 -9.75
CA ALA A 553 -26.79 64.82 -9.13
C ALA A 553 -27.90 64.82 -10.20
N PRO A 554 -29.07 64.24 -9.92
CA PRO A 554 -30.21 64.31 -10.83
C PRO A 554 -30.70 65.76 -10.94
N SER A 555 -30.90 66.23 -12.18
CA SER A 555 -31.49 67.52 -12.49
C SER A 555 -32.93 67.61 -11.95
N PRO A 556 -33.35 68.78 -11.43
CA PRO A 556 -34.73 68.99 -10.99
C PRO A 556 -35.66 69.01 -12.21
N SER A 557 -36.68 68.15 -12.19
CA SER A 557 -37.80 68.18 -13.14
C SER A 557 -38.60 69.47 -12.91
N VAL A 558 -38.60 70.34 -13.91
CA VAL A 558 -39.56 71.44 -14.06
C VAL A 558 -40.91 70.83 -14.45
N GLY A 559 -41.96 71.20 -13.72
CA GLY A 559 -43.32 70.70 -13.93
C GLY A 559 -43.98 71.21 -15.21
N GLN A 560 -44.93 70.41 -15.69
CA GLN A 560 -46.22 70.81 -16.27
C GLN A 560 -47.23 69.69 -16.01
#